data_AF-F9UDA6-F1
#
_entry.id   AF-F9UDA6-F1
#
_cell.length_a   1.000
_cell.length_b   1.000
_cell.length_c   1.000
_cell.angle_alpha   90.00
_cell.angle_beta   90.00
_cell.angle_gamma   90.00
#
_symmetry.space_group_name_H-M   'P 1'
#
loop_
_entity.id
_entity.type
_entity.pdbx_description
1 polymer ?
#
loop_
_entity_poly.entity_id
_entity_poly.type
_entity_poly.pdbx_seq_one_letter_code
_entity_poly.pdbx_strand_id
1 'polypeptide(L)'
;MSFLTMVYAYLFYFAALVLLAGVTFKVVQYARTPAPLKIPTTPAPTTRSGVVFRMTREIVLFESLFRGNKWTWIFGWIFHFGLFLVTLRHLRYFMEPVWLPIELVQPFGIYGGIAMVVGLAGLWARRFFVDRVRYISSPSDHLILALLIAIGCTGLLMKFVFHTDVVAVKSFFIGLYSFDPQPLPGDPLLLLHLFLVAALMIIFPYSKLLHAPGLFFSPSRNQVDNPRERRHIVPWAKRLEQE
;
A
#
# COMPACT_ATOMS: atom_id res chain seq x y z
N MET A 1 -25.64 -15.17 -16.71
CA MET A 1 -24.32 -14.95 -16.09
C MET A 1 -23.72 -16.28 -15.65
N SER A 2 -22.42 -16.49 -15.79
CA SER A 2 -21.78 -17.73 -15.34
C SER A 2 -21.63 -17.75 -13.82
N PHE A 3 -21.60 -18.95 -13.22
CA PHE A 3 -21.33 -19.13 -11.79
C PHE A 3 -20.02 -18.47 -11.36
N LEU A 4 -18.97 -18.64 -12.19
CA LEU A 4 -17.64 -18.06 -11.99
C LEU A 4 -17.69 -16.53 -11.91
N THR A 5 -18.39 -15.86 -12.83
CA THR A 5 -18.52 -14.40 -12.81
C THR A 5 -19.17 -13.92 -11.52
N MET A 6 -20.25 -14.58 -11.09
CA MET A 6 -20.95 -14.19 -9.85
C MET A 6 -20.05 -14.35 -8.62
N VAL A 7 -19.32 -15.47 -8.52
CA VAL A 7 -18.39 -15.72 -7.40
C VAL A 7 -17.34 -14.61 -7.31
N TYR A 8 -16.69 -14.27 -8.43
CA TYR A 8 -15.67 -13.22 -8.45
C TYR A 8 -16.26 -11.83 -8.21
N ALA A 9 -17.45 -11.53 -8.73
CA ALA A 9 -18.12 -10.25 -8.48
C ALA A 9 -18.39 -10.06 -6.97
N TYR A 10 -19.02 -11.05 -6.32
CA TYR A 10 -19.28 -10.99 -4.88
C TYR A 10 -17.99 -10.98 -4.05
N LEU A 11 -16.97 -11.74 -4.45
CA LEU A 11 -15.66 -11.72 -3.80
C LEU A 11 -15.05 -10.30 -3.83
N PHE A 12 -15.09 -9.61 -4.97
CA PHE A 12 -14.53 -8.26 -5.07
C PHE A 12 -15.37 -7.21 -4.35
N TYR A 13 -16.70 -7.33 -4.33
CA TYR A 13 -17.55 -6.47 -3.49
C TYR A 13 -17.22 -6.64 -2.01
N PHE A 14 -17.13 -7.89 -1.54
CA PHE A 14 -16.76 -8.18 -0.16
C PHE A 14 -15.34 -7.67 0.17
N ALA A 15 -14.37 -7.95 -0.70
CA ALA A 15 -12.99 -7.51 -0.53
C ALA A 15 -12.87 -5.98 -0.49
N ALA A 16 -13.61 -5.27 -1.36
CA ALA A 16 -13.67 -3.81 -1.36
C ALA A 16 -14.29 -3.27 -0.08
N LEU A 17 -15.39 -3.86 0.39
CA LEU A 17 -16.02 -3.48 1.66
C LEU A 17 -15.05 -3.64 2.84
N VAL A 18 -14.39 -4.80 2.96
CA VAL A 18 -13.42 -5.07 4.02
C VAL A 18 -12.25 -4.09 3.96
N LEU A 19 -11.69 -3.85 2.77
CA LEU A 19 -10.57 -2.93 2.59
C LEU A 19 -10.96 -1.50 2.99
N LEU A 20 -12.05 -0.97 2.43
CA LEU A 20 -12.48 0.40 2.65
C LEU A 20 -12.92 0.64 4.09
N ALA A 21 -13.80 -0.21 4.63
CA ALA A 21 -14.27 -0.09 6.01
C ALA A 21 -13.13 -0.31 7.01
N GLY A 22 -12.29 -1.32 6.79
CA GLY A 22 -11.17 -1.64 7.67
C GLY A 22 -10.11 -0.54 7.71
N VAL A 23 -9.70 -0.02 6.55
CA VAL A 23 -8.74 1.09 6.48
C VAL A 23 -9.35 2.36 7.08
N THR A 24 -10.62 2.67 6.77
CA THR A 24 -11.31 3.84 7.35
C THR A 24 -11.36 3.74 8.88
N PHE A 25 -11.74 2.58 9.41
CA PHE A 25 -11.75 2.35 10.85
C PHE A 25 -10.37 2.58 11.48
N LYS A 26 -9.30 2.06 10.86
CA LYS A 26 -7.92 2.27 11.34
C LYS A 26 -7.49 3.74 11.28
N VAL A 27 -7.82 4.44 10.20
CA VAL A 27 -7.54 5.87 10.07
C VAL A 27 -8.27 6.68 11.14
N VAL A 28 -9.56 6.41 11.38
CA VAL A 28 -10.34 7.05 12.44
C VAL A 28 -9.75 6.74 13.82
N GLN A 29 -9.37 5.48 14.06
CA GLN A 29 -8.69 5.08 15.30
C GLN A 29 -7.40 5.88 15.50
N TYR A 30 -6.55 5.97 14.49
CA TYR A 30 -5.29 6.72 14.58
C TYR A 30 -5.51 8.22 14.78
N ALA A 31 -6.48 8.82 14.08
CA ALA A 31 -6.82 10.23 14.21
C ALA A 31 -7.37 10.59 15.60
N ARG A 32 -8.10 9.67 16.25
CA ARG A 32 -8.68 9.86 17.58
C ARG A 32 -7.73 9.48 18.72
N THR A 33 -6.63 8.79 18.44
CA THR A 33 -5.69 8.34 19.48
C THR A 33 -4.95 9.56 20.04
N PRO A 34 -5.09 9.88 21.35
CA PRO A 34 -4.43 11.04 21.93
C PRO A 34 -2.90 10.89 21.91
N ALA A 35 -2.19 11.95 21.50
CA ALA A 35 -0.74 12.06 21.60
C ALA A 35 -0.40 13.19 22.60
N PRO A 36 -0.37 12.89 23.92
CA PRO A 36 -0.33 13.93 24.95
C PRO A 36 1.01 14.67 25.02
N LEU A 37 2.08 14.03 24.55
CA LEU A 37 3.41 14.58 24.56
C LEU A 37 3.88 14.88 23.15
N LYS A 38 4.70 15.93 23.04
CA LYS A 38 5.54 16.17 21.87
C LYS A 38 6.74 15.24 21.94
N ILE A 39 6.79 14.26 21.05
CA ILE A 39 7.86 13.25 20.97
C ILE A 39 8.51 13.17 19.57
N PRO A 40 8.83 14.30 18.91
CA PRO A 40 9.52 14.25 17.63
C PRO A 40 10.94 13.70 17.80
N THR A 41 11.42 12.91 16.83
CA THR A 41 12.81 12.42 16.84
C THR A 41 13.77 13.52 16.38
N THR A 42 14.60 14.01 17.29
CA THR A 42 15.59 15.07 17.03
C THR A 42 16.73 14.59 16.11
N PRO A 43 17.29 15.45 15.25
CA PRO A 43 16.88 16.83 14.99
C PRO A 43 15.56 16.86 14.20
N ALA A 44 14.57 17.59 14.70
CA ALA A 44 13.24 17.69 14.09
C ALA A 44 12.91 19.14 13.70
N PRO A 45 12.04 19.35 12.71
CA PRO A 45 11.70 20.70 12.28
C PRO A 45 10.92 21.48 13.35
N THR A 46 11.32 22.72 13.59
CA THR A 46 10.67 23.65 14.54
C THR A 46 9.47 24.40 13.93
N THR A 47 9.20 24.21 12.64
CA THR A 47 8.08 24.84 11.91
C THR A 47 7.17 23.79 11.25
N ARG A 48 5.90 24.16 11.02
CA ARG A 48 4.93 23.29 10.32
C ARG A 48 5.37 22.97 8.88
N SER A 49 5.87 23.96 8.15
CA SER A 49 6.39 23.78 6.78
C SER A 49 7.57 22.81 6.76
N GLY A 50 8.47 22.91 7.74
CA GLY A 50 9.57 21.97 7.89
C GLY A 50 9.11 20.53 8.16
N VAL A 51 8.04 20.33 8.93
CA VAL A 51 7.43 19.00 9.15
C VAL A 51 6.86 18.44 7.86
N VAL A 52 6.11 19.25 7.09
CA VAL A 52 5.57 18.82 5.78
C VAL A 52 6.72 18.42 4.86
N PHE A 53 7.78 19.22 4.77
CA PHE A 53 8.95 18.90 3.95
C PHE A 53 9.63 17.59 4.38
N ARG A 54 9.83 17.38 5.69
CA ARG A 54 10.35 16.11 6.23
C ARG A 54 9.45 14.94 5.84
N MET A 55 8.14 15.07 6.01
CA MET A 55 7.18 14.01 5.67
C MET A 55 7.20 13.68 4.19
N THR A 56 7.25 14.68 3.30
CA THR A 56 7.38 14.45 1.85
C THR A 56 8.64 13.67 1.53
N ARG A 57 9.80 14.01 2.10
CA ARG A 57 11.05 13.26 1.87
C ARG A 57 11.00 11.86 2.44
N GLU A 58 10.33 11.65 3.57
CA GLU A 58 10.15 10.32 4.14
C GLU A 58 9.19 9.47 3.30
N ILE A 59 8.17 10.05 2.66
CA ILE A 59 7.22 9.32 1.81
C ILE A 59 7.82 8.99 0.44
N VAL A 60 8.46 9.97 -0.20
CA VAL A 60 8.94 9.85 -1.59
C VAL A 60 10.32 9.20 -1.67
N LEU A 61 11.21 9.54 -0.73
CA LEU A 61 12.62 9.16 -0.79
C LEU A 61 13.03 8.19 0.31
N PHE A 62 12.16 7.84 1.26
CA PHE A 62 12.49 7.01 2.42
C PHE A 62 13.78 7.50 3.12
N GLU A 63 13.90 8.81 3.35
CA GLU A 63 15.15 9.46 3.79
C GLU A 63 15.76 8.84 5.06
N SER A 64 14.93 8.46 6.05
CA SER A 64 15.43 7.80 7.26
C SER A 64 16.03 6.42 6.97
N LEU A 65 15.41 5.66 6.07
CA LEU A 65 15.87 4.34 5.65
C LEU A 65 17.15 4.44 4.83
N PHE A 66 17.25 5.45 3.96
CA PHE A 66 18.47 5.72 3.18
C PHE A 66 19.68 5.91 4.10
N ARG A 67 19.50 6.68 5.18
CA ARG A 67 20.55 6.93 6.18
C ARG A 67 20.85 5.70 7.04
N GLY A 68 19.84 4.91 7.40
CA GLY A 68 20.00 3.76 8.29
C GLY A 68 20.51 2.49 7.61
N ASN A 69 20.07 2.19 6.39
CA ASN A 69 20.44 0.96 5.68
C ASN A 69 20.25 1.09 4.16
N LYS A 70 21.33 1.40 3.44
CA LYS A 70 21.32 1.61 1.99
C LYS A 70 20.77 0.41 1.20
N TRP A 71 21.10 -0.82 1.59
CA TRP A 71 20.61 -2.02 0.90
C TRP A 71 19.10 -2.19 1.02
N THR A 72 18.58 -2.03 2.25
CA THR A 72 17.13 -2.08 2.48
C THR A 72 16.42 -0.93 1.77
N TRP A 73 17.06 0.24 1.71
CA TRP A 73 16.55 1.37 0.96
C TRP A 73 16.44 1.08 -0.55
N ILE A 74 17.50 0.55 -1.19
CA ILE A 74 17.49 0.25 -2.63
C ILE A 74 16.34 -0.70 -2.96
N PHE A 75 16.26 -1.86 -2.30
CA PHE A 75 15.20 -2.84 -2.57
C PHE A 75 13.82 -2.32 -2.18
N GLY A 76 13.73 -1.55 -1.09
CA GLY A 76 12.50 -0.89 -0.65
C GLY A 76 11.98 0.11 -1.67
N TRP A 77 12.85 0.95 -2.22
CA TRP A 77 12.49 1.98 -3.19
C TRP A 77 12.12 1.37 -4.53
N ILE A 78 12.91 0.41 -5.03
CA ILE A 78 12.60 -0.38 -6.24
C ILE A 78 11.22 -1.03 -6.11
N PHE A 79 10.94 -1.68 -4.98
CA PHE A 79 9.64 -2.29 -4.72
C PHE A 79 8.49 -1.27 -4.75
N HIS A 80 8.57 -0.21 -3.93
CA HIS A 80 7.45 0.73 -3.79
C HIS A 80 7.22 1.57 -5.05
N PHE A 81 8.28 1.97 -5.75
CA PHE A 81 8.14 2.68 -7.01
C PHE A 81 7.58 1.75 -8.11
N GLY A 82 8.02 0.49 -8.15
CA GLY A 82 7.42 -0.53 -9.01
C GLY A 82 5.94 -0.74 -8.73
N LEU A 83 5.58 -0.88 -7.45
CA LEU A 83 4.18 -0.99 -7.00
C LEU A 83 3.35 0.23 -7.43
N PHE A 84 3.88 1.44 -7.25
CA PHE A 84 3.21 2.68 -7.69
C PHE A 84 2.91 2.66 -9.20
N LEU A 85 3.89 2.34 -10.04
CA LEU A 85 3.69 2.25 -11.50
C LEU A 85 2.71 1.15 -11.88
N VAL A 86 2.75 0.00 -11.20
CA VAL A 86 1.80 -1.10 -11.41
C VAL A 86 0.39 -0.65 -11.05
N THR A 87 0.19 0.00 -9.90
CA THR A 87 -1.12 0.50 -9.49
C THR A 87 -1.66 1.53 -10.48
N LEU A 88 -0.85 2.50 -10.91
CA LEU A 88 -1.25 3.46 -11.95
C LEU A 88 -1.64 2.77 -13.26
N ARG A 89 -0.88 1.76 -13.68
CA ARG A 89 -1.22 0.97 -14.86
C ARG A 89 -2.56 0.25 -14.70
N HIS A 90 -2.87 -0.29 -13.52
CA HIS A 90 -4.11 -1.00 -13.24
C HIS A 90 -5.34 -0.08 -13.24
N LEU A 91 -5.19 1.22 -12.99
CA LEU A 91 -6.31 2.17 -13.03
C LEU A 91 -7.06 2.15 -14.36
N ARG A 92 -6.41 1.78 -15.47
CA ARG A 92 -7.07 1.63 -16.79
C ARG A 92 -8.29 0.70 -16.78
N TYR A 93 -8.33 -0.27 -15.87
CA TYR A 93 -9.41 -1.27 -15.81
C TYR A 93 -10.65 -0.73 -15.10
N PHE A 94 -10.56 0.46 -14.49
CA PHE A 94 -11.63 1.07 -13.71
C PHE A 94 -12.15 2.38 -14.32
N MET A 95 -11.69 2.76 -15.53
CA MET A 95 -12.07 4.00 -16.20
C MET A 95 -12.17 3.85 -17.72
N GLU A 96 -13.21 4.44 -18.31
CA GLU A 96 -13.43 4.56 -19.75
C GLU A 96 -14.09 5.95 -20.02
N PRO A 97 -13.45 6.85 -20.79
CA PRO A 97 -12.13 6.73 -21.41
C PRO A 97 -10.98 6.76 -20.40
N VAL A 98 -9.82 6.19 -20.77
CA VAL A 98 -8.59 6.30 -19.98
C VAL A 98 -8.01 7.71 -20.15
N TRP A 99 -7.75 8.40 -19.03
CA TRP A 99 -7.20 9.76 -19.09
C TRP A 99 -5.73 9.76 -19.55
N LEU A 100 -5.35 10.83 -20.26
CA LEU A 100 -4.01 10.98 -20.87
C LEU A 100 -2.84 10.66 -19.92
N PRO A 101 -2.79 11.14 -18.65
CA PRO A 101 -1.68 10.80 -17.77
C PRO A 101 -1.56 9.29 -17.47
N ILE A 102 -2.68 8.58 -17.35
CA ILE A 102 -2.71 7.14 -17.09
C ILE A 102 -2.32 6.35 -18.34
N GLU A 103 -2.70 6.84 -19.52
CA GLU A 103 -2.31 6.28 -20.81
C GLU A 103 -0.79 6.37 -21.02
N LEU A 104 -0.19 7.54 -20.75
CA LEU A 104 1.25 7.75 -20.88
C LEU A 104 2.08 6.86 -19.91
N VAL A 105 1.52 6.50 -18.76
CA VAL A 105 2.19 5.64 -17.76
C VAL A 105 2.15 4.15 -18.13
N GLN A 106 1.27 3.72 -19.04
CA GLN A 106 1.05 2.30 -19.36
C GLN A 106 2.32 1.49 -19.68
N PRO A 107 3.26 1.97 -20.52
CA PRO A 107 4.48 1.22 -20.83
C PRO A 107 5.36 1.02 -19.59
N PHE A 108 5.46 2.05 -18.74
CA PHE A 108 6.27 2.04 -17.53
C PHE A 108 5.76 1.05 -16.50
N GLY A 109 4.45 0.75 -16.47
CA GLY A 109 3.90 -0.23 -15.55
C GLY A 109 4.34 -1.67 -15.82
N ILE A 110 4.86 -2.02 -17.01
CA ILE A 110 5.49 -3.33 -17.25
C ILE A 110 6.82 -3.41 -16.49
N TYR A 111 7.69 -2.42 -16.69
CA TYR A 111 8.96 -2.30 -15.98
C TYR A 111 8.74 -2.18 -14.47
N GLY A 112 7.69 -1.47 -14.06
CA GLY A 112 7.25 -1.39 -12.67
C GLY A 112 6.92 -2.76 -12.08
N GLY A 113 6.26 -3.64 -12.83
CA GLY A 113 5.97 -5.01 -12.39
C GLY A 113 7.23 -5.83 -12.16
N ILE A 114 8.20 -5.75 -13.08
CA ILE A 114 9.50 -6.42 -12.96
C ILE A 114 10.27 -5.88 -11.74
N ALA A 115 10.36 -4.55 -11.63
CA ALA A 115 10.99 -3.87 -10.51
C ALA A 115 10.34 -4.27 -9.17
N MET A 116 9.01 -4.32 -9.10
CA MET A 116 8.27 -4.72 -7.91
C MET A 116 8.68 -6.12 -7.45
N VAL A 117 8.71 -7.11 -8.36
CA VAL A 117 9.10 -8.49 -8.02
C VAL A 117 10.57 -8.56 -7.59
N VAL A 118 11.48 -7.89 -8.30
CA VAL A 118 12.91 -7.84 -7.94
C VAL A 118 13.14 -7.22 -6.56
N GLY A 119 12.48 -6.08 -6.28
CA GLY A 119 12.56 -5.41 -4.99
C GLY A 119 12.03 -6.29 -3.85
N LEU A 120 10.88 -6.94 -4.06
CA LEU A 120 10.31 -7.88 -3.09
C LEU A 120 11.22 -9.10 -2.86
N ALA A 121 11.78 -9.69 -3.92
CA ALA A 121 12.70 -10.82 -3.81
C ALA A 121 13.95 -10.45 -3.00
N GLY A 122 14.53 -9.26 -3.23
CA GLY A 122 15.65 -8.75 -2.44
C GLY A 122 15.29 -8.52 -0.96
N LEU A 123 14.12 -7.93 -0.69
CA LEU A 123 13.62 -7.74 0.68
C LEU A 123 13.32 -9.06 1.39
N TRP A 124 12.83 -10.06 0.66
CA TRP A 124 12.52 -11.37 1.23
C TRP A 124 13.80 -12.16 1.50
N ALA A 125 14.75 -12.16 0.56
CA ALA A 125 16.09 -12.73 0.73
C ALA A 125 16.78 -12.18 1.99
N ARG A 126 16.72 -10.85 2.21
CA ARG A 126 17.24 -10.20 3.41
C ARG A 126 16.71 -10.80 4.71
N ARG A 127 15.47 -11.29 4.75
CA ARG A 127 14.88 -11.91 5.95
C ARG A 127 15.44 -13.29 6.26
N PHE A 128 16.08 -13.95 5.30
CA PHE A 128 16.75 -15.23 5.50
C PHE A 128 18.25 -15.05 5.78
N PHE A 129 18.89 -14.13 5.07
CA PHE A 129 20.36 -14.00 5.09
C PHE A 129 20.91 -13.04 6.14
N VAL A 130 20.10 -12.13 6.70
CA VAL A 130 20.58 -11.17 7.71
C VAL A 130 20.08 -11.57 9.09
N ASP A 131 21.00 -12.00 9.96
CA ASP A 131 20.67 -12.55 11.29
C ASP A 131 19.75 -11.66 12.12
N ARG A 132 20.05 -10.37 12.22
CA ARG A 132 19.22 -9.41 12.97
C ARG A 132 17.80 -9.35 12.43
N VAL A 133 17.62 -9.43 11.11
CA VAL A 133 16.31 -9.34 10.46
C VAL A 133 15.56 -10.66 10.60
N ARG A 134 16.26 -11.78 10.41
CA ARG A 134 15.73 -13.13 10.61
C ARG A 134 15.20 -13.31 12.03
N TYR A 135 15.97 -12.86 13.02
CA TYR A 135 15.61 -12.95 14.45
C TYR A 135 14.29 -12.23 14.79
N ILE A 136 14.04 -11.06 14.17
CA ILE A 136 12.83 -10.26 14.41
C ILE A 136 11.70 -10.52 13.40
N SER A 137 11.88 -11.46 12.46
CA SER A 137 10.88 -11.76 11.44
C SER A 137 9.85 -12.74 11.96
N SER A 138 8.58 -12.43 11.71
CA SER A 138 7.42 -13.28 12.05
C SER A 138 6.88 -13.99 10.80
N PRO A 139 6.12 -15.09 10.93
CA PRO A 139 5.54 -15.78 9.77
C PRO A 139 4.73 -14.86 8.85
N SER A 140 3.99 -13.90 9.43
CA SER A 140 3.21 -12.93 8.66
C SER A 140 4.07 -12.01 7.76
N ASP A 141 5.33 -11.77 8.13
CA ASP A 141 6.28 -11.02 7.28
C ASP A 141 6.65 -11.77 6.01
N HIS A 142 6.79 -13.10 6.09
CA HIS A 142 7.09 -13.92 4.92
C HIS A 142 5.85 -14.09 4.05
N LEU A 143 4.68 -14.33 4.67
CA LEU A 143 3.43 -14.55 3.94
C LEU A 143 3.00 -13.33 3.12
N ILE A 144 3.13 -12.11 3.66
CA ILE A 144 2.75 -10.91 2.90
C ILE A 144 3.68 -10.65 1.71
N LEU A 145 4.99 -10.92 1.87
CA LEU A 145 5.94 -10.80 0.76
C LEU A 145 5.69 -11.87 -0.29
N ALA A 146 5.44 -13.12 0.12
CA ALA A 146 5.09 -14.20 -0.78
C ALA A 146 3.80 -13.90 -1.57
N LEU A 147 2.77 -13.36 -0.92
CA LEU A 147 1.53 -12.94 -1.57
C LEU A 147 1.79 -11.87 -2.64
N LEU A 148 2.53 -10.81 -2.31
CA LEU A 148 2.84 -9.73 -3.26
C LEU A 148 3.71 -10.22 -4.43
N ILE A 149 4.68 -11.11 -4.17
CA ILE A 149 5.48 -11.74 -5.23
C ILE A 149 4.58 -12.59 -6.12
N ALA A 150 3.68 -13.39 -5.57
CA ALA A 150 2.75 -14.22 -6.35
C ALA A 150 1.84 -13.36 -7.24
N ILE A 151 1.32 -12.24 -6.72
CA ILE A 151 0.54 -11.26 -7.51
C ILE A 151 1.39 -10.69 -8.66
N GLY A 152 2.62 -10.24 -8.36
CA GLY A 152 3.52 -9.71 -9.37
C GLY A 152 3.89 -10.72 -10.45
N CYS A 153 4.26 -11.95 -10.06
CA CYS A 153 4.62 -13.03 -10.97
C CYS A 153 3.45 -13.46 -11.85
N THR A 154 2.26 -13.67 -11.29
CA THR A 154 1.06 -14.01 -12.07
C THR A 154 0.70 -12.90 -13.08
N GLY A 155 0.82 -11.63 -12.70
CA GLY A 155 0.62 -10.49 -13.59
C GLY A 155 1.63 -10.42 -14.75
N LEU A 156 2.92 -10.67 -14.46
CA LEU A 156 3.98 -10.71 -15.49
C LEU A 156 3.81 -11.93 -16.41
N LEU A 157 3.47 -13.09 -15.87
CA LEU A 157 3.19 -14.29 -16.66
C LEU A 157 2.00 -14.07 -17.61
N MET A 158 0.95 -13.38 -17.19
CA MET A 158 -0.15 -13.02 -18.09
C MET A 158 0.27 -12.06 -19.20
N LYS A 159 1.26 -11.19 -18.94
CA LYS A 159 1.76 -10.25 -19.93
C LYS A 159 2.69 -10.88 -20.96
N PHE A 160 3.49 -11.88 -20.57
CA PHE A 160 4.57 -12.42 -21.41
C PHE A 160 4.35 -13.84 -21.91
N VAL A 161 3.52 -14.64 -21.22
CA VAL A 161 3.38 -16.08 -21.49
C VAL A 161 1.94 -16.44 -21.76
N PHE A 162 1.04 -16.20 -20.81
CA PHE A 162 -0.35 -16.65 -20.83
C PHE A 162 -1.31 -15.47 -21.00
N HIS A 163 -1.49 -15.03 -22.24
CA HIS A 163 -2.31 -13.88 -22.57
C HIS A 163 -3.79 -14.13 -22.23
N THR A 164 -4.46 -13.10 -21.70
CA THR A 164 -5.89 -13.12 -21.35
C THR A 164 -6.62 -11.97 -22.08
N ASP A 165 -7.93 -12.06 -22.19
CA ASP A 165 -8.76 -11.00 -22.77
C ASP A 165 -8.87 -9.82 -21.80
N VAL A 166 -7.95 -8.86 -21.96
CA VAL A 166 -7.90 -7.64 -21.15
C VAL A 166 -9.10 -6.71 -21.37
N VAL A 167 -9.81 -6.82 -22.51
CA VAL A 167 -11.01 -6.03 -22.78
C VAL A 167 -12.16 -6.57 -21.95
N ALA A 168 -12.37 -7.88 -21.93
CA ALA A 168 -13.37 -8.51 -21.08
C ALA A 168 -13.10 -8.27 -19.58
N VAL A 169 -11.83 -8.33 -19.14
CA VAL A 169 -11.46 -7.97 -17.75
C VAL A 169 -11.83 -6.52 -17.42
N LYS A 170 -11.56 -5.59 -18.34
CA LYS A 170 -11.94 -4.18 -18.17
C LYS A 170 -13.47 -4.03 -18.05
N SER A 171 -14.22 -4.66 -18.95
CA SER A 171 -15.68 -4.63 -18.94
C SER A 171 -16.26 -5.21 -17.65
N PHE A 172 -15.65 -6.29 -17.11
CA PHE A 172 -16.02 -6.85 -15.81
C PHE A 172 -15.89 -5.83 -14.68
N PHE A 173 -14.72 -5.20 -14.52
CA PHE A 173 -14.48 -4.24 -13.43
C PHE A 173 -15.29 -2.95 -13.57
N ILE A 174 -15.51 -2.46 -14.79
CA ILE A 174 -16.41 -1.32 -15.04
C ILE A 174 -17.85 -1.70 -14.69
N GLY A 175 -18.29 -2.90 -15.09
CA GLY A 175 -19.62 -3.42 -14.79
C GLY A 175 -19.91 -3.55 -13.29
N LEU A 176 -18.89 -3.76 -12.45
CA LEU A 176 -19.05 -3.75 -11.00
C LEU A 176 -19.47 -2.37 -10.46
N TYR A 177 -19.08 -1.26 -11.09
CA TYR A 177 -19.51 0.08 -10.64
C TYR A 177 -20.95 0.39 -11.02
N SER A 178 -21.39 -0.07 -12.18
CA SER A 178 -22.76 0.13 -12.68
C SER A 178 -23.74 -0.93 -12.16
N PHE A 179 -23.31 -1.82 -11.26
CA PHE A 179 -24.08 -2.98 -10.78
C PHE A 179 -24.62 -3.87 -11.92
N ASP A 180 -23.89 -3.92 -13.04
CA ASP A 180 -24.19 -4.73 -14.20
C ASP A 180 -22.95 -5.59 -14.53
N PRO A 181 -22.70 -6.68 -13.78
CA PRO A 181 -21.45 -7.40 -13.89
C PRO A 181 -21.38 -8.12 -15.25
N GLN A 182 -20.33 -7.83 -15.99
CA GLN A 182 -20.08 -8.44 -17.30
C GLN A 182 -19.43 -9.82 -17.15
N PRO A 183 -19.45 -10.69 -18.18
CA PRO A 183 -18.76 -11.98 -18.13
C PRO A 183 -17.27 -11.84 -17.82
N LEU A 184 -16.74 -12.71 -16.95
CA LEU A 184 -15.32 -12.73 -16.58
C LEU A 184 -14.64 -13.86 -17.37
N PRO A 185 -13.49 -13.63 -18.03
CA PRO A 185 -12.74 -14.69 -18.68
C PRO A 185 -12.35 -15.80 -17.70
N GLY A 186 -12.48 -17.05 -18.15
CA GLY A 186 -12.22 -18.24 -17.35
C GLY A 186 -10.75 -18.67 -17.30
N ASP A 187 -9.80 -17.82 -17.72
CA ASP A 187 -8.38 -18.16 -17.79
C ASP A 187 -7.82 -18.49 -16.39
N PRO A 188 -7.27 -19.70 -16.15
CA PRO A 188 -6.87 -20.12 -14.79
C PRO A 188 -5.87 -19.17 -14.11
N LEU A 189 -4.92 -18.62 -14.88
CA LEU A 189 -3.92 -17.70 -14.34
C LEU A 189 -4.51 -16.33 -13.97
N LEU A 190 -5.49 -15.84 -14.75
CA LEU A 190 -6.25 -14.64 -14.42
C LEU A 190 -7.01 -14.84 -13.12
N LEU A 191 -7.76 -15.95 -13.02
CA LEU A 191 -8.54 -16.28 -11.84
C LEU A 191 -7.68 -16.37 -10.58
N LEU A 192 -6.50 -16.99 -10.68
CA LEU A 192 -5.51 -17.01 -9.60
C LEU A 192 -5.03 -15.60 -9.25
N HIS A 193 -4.65 -14.79 -10.23
CA HIS A 193 -4.19 -13.42 -10.01
C HIS A 193 -5.25 -12.59 -9.28
N LEU A 194 -6.50 -12.62 -9.76
CA LEU A 194 -7.62 -11.91 -9.17
C LEU A 194 -7.94 -12.39 -7.75
N PHE A 195 -7.87 -13.70 -7.50
CA PHE A 195 -8.04 -14.26 -6.16
C PHE A 195 -6.96 -13.77 -5.20
N LEU A 196 -5.68 -13.75 -5.62
CA LEU A 196 -4.58 -13.23 -4.81
C LEU A 196 -4.75 -11.74 -4.49
N VAL A 197 -5.21 -10.95 -5.46
CA VAL A 197 -5.51 -9.52 -5.26
C VAL A 197 -6.68 -9.34 -4.27
N ALA A 198 -7.76 -10.11 -4.39
CA ALA A 198 -8.86 -10.08 -3.44
C ALA A 198 -8.40 -10.47 -2.02
N ALA A 199 -7.56 -11.51 -1.90
CA ALA A 199 -6.96 -11.90 -0.62
C ALA A 199 -6.10 -10.77 -0.02
N LEU A 200 -5.29 -10.07 -0.85
CA LEU A 200 -4.53 -8.90 -0.43
C LEU A 200 -5.45 -7.80 0.13
N MET A 201 -6.54 -7.47 -0.59
CA MET A 201 -7.52 -6.46 -0.15
C MET A 201 -8.15 -6.81 1.19
N ILE A 202 -8.54 -8.07 1.39
CA ILE A 202 -9.16 -8.56 2.64
C ILE A 202 -8.17 -8.51 3.81
N ILE A 203 -6.91 -8.89 3.59
CA ILE A 203 -5.90 -8.97 4.65
C ILE A 203 -5.28 -7.60 4.98
N PHE A 204 -5.28 -6.66 4.03
CA PHE A 204 -4.67 -5.34 4.16
C PHE A 204 -4.93 -4.64 5.50
N PRO A 205 -6.19 -4.43 5.96
CA PRO A 205 -6.50 -3.69 7.18
C PRO A 205 -6.10 -4.41 8.49
N TYR A 206 -5.63 -5.67 8.41
CA TYR A 206 -5.19 -6.46 9.56
C TYR A 206 -3.68 -6.72 9.54
N SER A 207 -2.97 -6.17 8.56
CA SER A 207 -1.57 -6.50 8.28
C SER A 207 -0.62 -5.34 8.53
N LYS A 208 0.68 -5.60 8.39
CA LYS A 208 1.74 -4.59 8.42
C LYS A 208 1.63 -3.58 7.26
N LEU A 209 0.76 -3.81 6.27
CA LEU A 209 0.50 -2.86 5.18
C LEU A 209 -0.20 -1.57 5.65
N LEU A 210 -0.78 -1.57 6.86
CA LEU A 210 -1.30 -0.36 7.52
C LEU A 210 -0.24 0.74 7.74
N HIS A 211 1.05 0.45 7.53
CA HIS A 211 2.07 1.50 7.48
C HIS A 211 1.76 2.57 6.42
N ALA A 212 1.04 2.24 5.34
CA ALA A 212 0.68 3.19 4.29
C ALA A 212 -0.12 4.39 4.84
N PRO A 213 -1.29 4.21 5.50
CA PRO A 213 -1.94 5.31 6.20
C PRO A 213 -1.27 5.66 7.53
N GLY A 214 -0.71 4.68 8.25
CA GLY A 214 -0.18 4.85 9.60
C GLY A 214 1.01 5.83 9.69
N LEU A 215 1.79 5.97 8.61
CA LEU A 215 2.91 6.90 8.54
C LEU A 215 2.51 8.34 8.88
N PHE A 216 1.32 8.77 8.43
CA PHE A 216 0.82 10.14 8.63
C PHE A 216 0.43 10.43 10.09
N PHE A 217 0.19 9.39 10.88
CA PHE A 217 -0.25 9.50 12.27
C PHE A 217 0.89 9.29 13.28
N SER A 218 2.12 9.07 12.82
CA SER A 218 3.27 8.81 13.70
C SER A 218 3.75 10.10 14.40
N PRO A 219 3.58 10.23 15.74
CA PRO A 219 3.94 11.45 16.48
C PRO A 219 5.42 11.83 16.35
N SER A 220 6.29 10.83 16.23
CA SER A 220 7.74 11.05 16.04
C SER A 220 8.09 11.73 14.72
N ARG A 221 7.19 11.64 13.72
CA ARG A 221 7.40 12.12 12.34
C ARG A 221 6.50 13.27 11.91
N ASN A 222 5.34 13.45 12.54
CA ASN A 222 4.36 14.46 12.12
C ASN A 222 4.26 15.66 13.10
N GLN A 223 5.01 15.67 14.20
CA GLN A 223 5.00 16.78 15.15
C GLN A 223 6.11 17.79 14.89
N VAL A 224 5.77 19.07 15.15
CA VAL A 224 6.72 20.19 15.25
C VAL A 224 7.50 20.08 16.56
N ASP A 225 8.81 20.27 16.49
CA ASP A 225 9.71 20.32 17.63
C ASP A 225 9.73 21.70 18.25
N ASN A 226 8.75 21.97 19.11
CA ASN A 226 8.71 23.18 19.92
C ASN A 226 8.22 22.97 21.36
N PRO A 227 8.62 21.89 22.07
CA PRO A 227 8.17 21.66 23.44
C PRO A 227 8.77 22.66 24.44
N ARG A 228 9.90 23.31 24.10
CA ARG A 228 10.57 24.30 24.98
C ARG A 228 10.03 25.71 24.80
N GLU A 229 9.53 26.02 23.60
CA GLU A 229 9.07 27.34 23.20
C GLU A 229 7.56 27.52 23.43
N ARG A 230 6.79 26.43 23.47
CA ARG A 230 5.35 26.47 23.69
C ARG A 230 4.93 25.38 24.68
N ARG A 231 4.06 25.75 25.63
CA ARG A 231 3.36 24.78 26.48
C ARG A 231 2.33 24.03 25.65
N HIS A 232 2.47 22.71 25.56
CA HIS A 232 1.47 21.83 24.94
C HIS A 232 0.68 21.16 26.05
N ILE A 233 -0.62 21.45 26.11
CA ILE A 233 -1.53 20.83 27.07
C ILE A 233 -2.68 20.17 26.30
N VAL A 234 -2.96 18.92 26.65
CA VAL A 234 -4.08 18.18 26.08
C VAL A 234 -5.41 18.62 26.68
N PRO A 235 -6.52 18.53 25.93
CA PRO A 235 -7.82 19.00 26.41
C PRO A 235 -8.25 18.46 27.78
N TRP A 236 -7.94 17.18 28.08
CA TRP A 236 -8.28 16.60 29.38
C TRP A 236 -7.43 17.16 30.52
N ALA A 237 -6.14 17.46 30.29
CA ALA A 237 -5.25 18.04 31.29
C ALA A 237 -5.57 19.51 31.53
N LYS A 238 -6.02 20.22 30.50
CA LYS A 238 -6.47 21.61 30.62
C LYS A 238 -7.64 21.76 31.59
N ARG A 239 -8.53 20.76 31.68
CA ARG A 239 -9.65 20.78 32.65
C ARG A 239 -9.17 20.73 34.09
N LEU A 240 -8.10 19.99 34.38
CA LEU A 240 -7.52 19.88 35.73
C LEU A 240 -6.81 21.16 36.19
N GLU A 241 -6.46 22.07 35.28
CA GLU A 241 -5.87 23.38 35.61
C GLU A 241 -6.92 24.48 35.80
N GLN A 242 -8.18 24.20 35.47
CA GLN A 242 -9.30 25.14 35.61
C GLN A 242 -10.11 24.92 36.90
N GLU A 243 -9.79 23.85 37.64
CA GLU A 243 -10.27 23.54 38.98
C GLU A 243 -9.29 24.08 40.03
#